data_AF-A0AAN9WP04-F1
#
_entry.id   AF-A0AAN9WP04-F1
#
_cell.length_a   1.000
_cell.length_b   1.000
_cell.length_c   1.000
_cell.angle_alpha   90.00
_cell.angle_beta   90.00
_cell.angle_gamma   90.00
#
_symmetry.space_group_name_H-M   'P 1'
#
loop_
_entity.id
_entity.type
_entity.pdbx_description
1 polymer ?
#
loop_
_entity_poly.entity_id
_entity_poly.type
_entity_poly.pdbx_seq_one_letter_code
_entity_poly.pdbx_strand_id
1 'polypeptide(L)'
;MADDEAKKAKQAEIERKRAEVRKRLEEASKAKKAKKGFMTPERKKKLRLLLRKKAAEELKKEQERKAAERRRIIEERCGKPKNVDDANEANLKSIIKAYHTRIGNLEAEKYDLEYEVARKDLEALKVIVKEYFDRVYLCEGQKWDLEHEVRKRDFEISDLNSQVNDLRGKFMKPTLKKVSKYENKFAKLQKKAAEFNFRNQLKVVKKKEFTLEEEDKEPKKSEKAEWQTKK
;
A
#
# COMPACT_ATOMS: atom_id res chain seq x y z
N MET A 1 26.51 -10.22 -65.85
CA MET A 1 25.72 -8.97 -65.78
C MET A 1 24.33 -9.16 -65.14
N ALA A 2 23.58 -10.24 -65.42
CA ALA A 2 22.25 -10.44 -64.82
C ALA A 2 22.25 -10.87 -63.32
N ASP A 3 23.26 -11.62 -62.87
CA ASP A 3 23.33 -12.11 -61.49
C ASP A 3 23.66 -11.05 -60.44
N ASP A 4 24.44 -10.03 -60.81
CA ASP A 4 24.79 -8.92 -59.90
C ASP A 4 23.62 -7.96 -59.70
N GLU A 5 22.79 -7.79 -60.72
CA GLU A 5 21.58 -6.96 -60.67
C GLU A 5 20.50 -7.64 -59.79
N ALA A 6 20.36 -8.96 -59.89
CA ALA A 6 19.46 -9.74 -59.03
C ALA A 6 19.90 -9.72 -57.54
N LYS A 7 21.21 -9.76 -57.26
CA LYS A 7 21.74 -9.63 -55.89
C LYS A 7 21.53 -8.22 -55.34
N LYS A 8 21.74 -7.19 -56.16
CA LYS A 8 21.51 -5.78 -55.78
C LYS A 8 20.03 -5.51 -55.50
N ALA A 9 19.13 -6.08 -56.31
CA ALA A 9 17.68 -6.01 -56.08
C ALA A 9 17.26 -6.71 -54.78
N LYS A 10 17.79 -7.91 -54.50
CA LYS A 10 17.54 -8.62 -53.23
C LYS A 10 18.06 -7.86 -52.01
N GLN A 11 19.25 -7.26 -52.12
CA GLN A 11 19.83 -6.47 -51.04
C GLN A 11 19.02 -5.20 -50.77
N ALA A 12 18.57 -4.51 -51.83
CA ALA A 12 17.71 -3.34 -51.72
C ALA A 12 16.33 -3.69 -51.12
N GLU A 13 15.77 -4.86 -51.44
CA GLU A 13 14.52 -5.31 -50.84
C GLU A 13 14.67 -5.67 -49.36
N ILE A 14 15.79 -6.30 -48.96
CA ILE A 14 16.11 -6.56 -47.56
C ILE A 14 16.30 -5.25 -46.79
N GLU A 15 16.99 -4.27 -47.37
CA GLU A 15 17.21 -2.97 -46.75
C GLU A 15 15.91 -2.17 -46.61
N ARG A 16 15.03 -2.23 -47.62
CA ARG A 16 13.68 -1.65 -47.55
C ARG A 16 12.84 -2.30 -46.44
N LYS A 17 12.85 -3.63 -46.32
CA LYS A 17 12.14 -4.35 -45.24
C LYS A 17 12.70 -3.99 -43.85
N ARG A 18 14.03 -3.84 -43.73
CA ARG A 18 14.68 -3.39 -42.48
C ARG A 18 14.32 -1.95 -42.13
N ALA A 19 14.29 -1.05 -43.12
CA ALA A 19 13.90 0.34 -42.93
C ALA A 19 12.43 0.46 -42.51
N GLU A 20 11.55 -0.34 -43.10
CA GLU A 20 10.12 -0.38 -42.75
C GLU A 20 9.89 -0.89 -41.32
N VAL A 21 10.58 -1.96 -40.90
CA VAL A 21 10.53 -2.45 -39.52
C VAL A 21 11.06 -1.41 -38.53
N ARG A 22 12.15 -0.71 -38.88
CA ARG A 22 12.72 0.35 -38.04
C ARG A 22 11.76 1.54 -37.92
N LYS A 23 11.12 1.94 -39.02
CA LYS A 23 10.10 3.00 -39.03
C LYS A 23 8.89 2.63 -38.17
N ARG A 24 8.40 1.39 -38.29
CA ARG A 24 7.29 0.86 -37.47
C ARG A 24 7.63 0.79 -35.98
N LEU A 25 8.86 0.41 -35.63
CA LEU A 25 9.36 0.44 -34.25
C LEU A 25 9.48 1.89 -33.72
N GLU A 26 9.94 2.82 -34.55
CA GLU A 26 10.05 4.23 -34.18
C GLU A 26 8.69 4.89 -33.98
N GLU A 27 7.72 4.63 -34.87
CA GLU A 27 6.33 5.10 -34.76
C GLU A 27 5.62 4.51 -33.53
N ALA A 28 5.80 3.21 -33.25
CA ALA A 28 5.31 2.59 -32.03
C ALA A 28 5.94 3.19 -30.76
N SER A 29 7.21 3.62 -30.83
CA SER A 29 7.89 4.30 -29.72
C SER A 29 7.39 5.74 -29.54
N LYS A 30 7.08 6.47 -30.63
CA LYS A 30 6.51 7.82 -30.62
C LYS A 30 5.10 7.82 -30.06
N ALA A 31 4.27 6.84 -30.40
CA ALA A 31 2.93 6.65 -29.83
C ALA A 31 2.95 6.36 -28.32
N LYS A 32 3.98 5.64 -27.81
CA LYS A 32 4.19 5.46 -26.37
C LYS A 32 4.70 6.73 -25.67
N LYS A 33 5.48 7.57 -26.36
CA LYS A 33 5.94 8.88 -25.84
C LYS A 33 4.81 9.94 -25.81
N ALA A 34 3.85 9.87 -26.72
CA ALA A 34 2.70 10.78 -26.76
C ALA A 34 1.72 10.60 -25.59
N LYS A 35 1.69 9.42 -24.94
CA LYS A 35 0.94 9.17 -23.70
C LYS A 35 1.70 9.56 -22.42
N LYS A 36 2.77 10.36 -22.51
CA LYS A 36 3.49 10.93 -21.36
C LYS A 36 2.64 12.08 -20.77
N GLY A 37 1.52 11.69 -20.20
CA GLY A 37 0.55 12.58 -19.57
C GLY A 37 1.20 13.48 -18.54
N PHE A 38 0.72 14.72 -18.52
CA PHE A 38 0.84 15.74 -17.49
C PHE A 38 1.67 15.29 -16.28
N MET A 39 2.94 15.75 -16.22
CA MET A 39 3.92 15.56 -15.13
C MET A 39 4.94 14.40 -15.29
N THR A 40 6.23 14.70 -15.07
CA THR A 40 7.29 13.68 -15.01
C THR A 40 7.10 12.74 -13.81
N PRO A 41 7.52 11.46 -13.88
CA PRO A 41 7.40 10.51 -12.77
C PRO A 41 8.03 11.02 -11.46
N GLU A 42 9.16 11.72 -11.55
CA GLU A 42 9.84 12.36 -10.42
C GLU A 42 8.99 13.47 -9.78
N ARG A 43 8.40 14.35 -10.61
CA ARG A 43 7.49 15.40 -10.10
C ARG A 43 6.24 14.79 -9.47
N LYS A 44 5.69 13.70 -10.01
CA LYS A 44 4.58 12.94 -9.40
C LYS A 44 4.98 12.31 -8.06
N LYS A 45 6.21 11.82 -7.91
CA LYS A 45 6.72 11.29 -6.64
C LYS A 45 6.90 12.42 -5.61
N LYS A 46 7.50 13.54 -6.00
CA LYS A 46 7.69 14.72 -5.15
C LYS A 46 6.36 15.29 -4.68
N LEU A 47 5.36 15.40 -5.57
CA LEU A 47 4.03 15.89 -5.22
C LEU A 47 3.33 14.98 -4.20
N ARG A 48 3.39 13.66 -4.37
CA ARG A 48 2.83 12.71 -3.38
C ARG A 48 3.50 12.81 -2.02
N LEU A 49 4.81 13.03 -1.99
CA LEU A 49 5.54 13.26 -0.74
C LEU A 49 5.08 14.55 -0.06
N LEU A 50 4.97 15.65 -0.82
CA LEU A 50 4.50 16.94 -0.28
C LEU A 50 3.07 16.86 0.24
N LEU A 51 2.17 16.16 -0.47
CA LEU A 51 0.79 15.96 -0.03
C LEU A 51 0.72 15.18 1.28
N ARG A 52 1.52 14.12 1.44
CA ARG A 52 1.58 13.36 2.71
C ARG A 52 2.19 14.18 3.84
N LYS A 53 3.24 14.95 3.57
CA LYS A 53 3.84 15.86 4.55
C LYS A 53 2.83 16.91 5.02
N LYS A 54 2.13 17.56 4.08
CA LYS A 54 1.06 18.52 4.41
C LYS A 54 -0.08 17.85 5.19
N ALA A 55 -0.53 16.66 4.79
CA ALA A 55 -1.56 15.93 5.52
C ALA A 55 -1.12 15.58 6.96
N ALA A 56 0.14 15.19 7.16
CA ALA A 56 0.69 14.92 8.49
C ALA A 56 0.80 16.19 9.34
N GLU A 57 1.23 17.30 8.74
CA GLU A 57 1.31 18.62 9.40
C GLU A 57 -0.08 19.12 9.83
N GLU A 58 -1.07 19.07 8.94
CA GLU A 58 -2.46 19.45 9.26
C GLU A 58 -3.05 18.54 10.34
N LEU A 59 -2.75 17.24 10.33
CA LEU A 59 -3.17 16.32 11.40
C LEU A 59 -2.54 16.69 12.75
N LYS A 60 -1.24 17.04 12.77
CA LYS A 60 -0.56 17.48 13.98
C LYS A 60 -1.14 18.79 14.50
N LYS A 61 -1.40 19.76 13.61
CA LYS A 61 -2.02 21.04 13.96
C LYS A 61 -3.43 20.89 14.50
N GLU A 62 -4.23 19.98 13.94
CA GLU A 62 -5.57 19.62 14.44
C GLU A 62 -5.48 19.01 15.84
N GLN A 63 -4.52 18.10 16.08
CA GLN A 63 -4.28 17.50 17.39
C GLN A 63 -3.86 18.56 18.42
N GLU A 64 -2.95 19.47 18.06
CA GLU A 64 -2.53 20.57 18.92
C GLU A 64 -3.70 21.52 19.24
N ARG A 65 -4.54 21.84 18.26
CA ARG A 65 -5.76 22.63 18.47
C ARG A 65 -6.72 21.94 19.43
N LYS A 66 -6.97 20.64 19.25
CA LYS A 66 -7.82 19.86 20.17
C LYS A 66 -7.24 19.78 21.57
N ALA A 67 -5.92 19.64 21.70
CA ALA A 67 -5.24 19.61 23.00
C ALA A 67 -5.25 20.99 23.69
N ALA A 68 -5.11 22.07 22.92
CA ALA A 68 -5.24 23.43 23.43
C ALA A 68 -6.68 23.72 23.90
N GLU A 69 -7.68 23.34 23.10
CA GLU A 69 -9.08 23.48 23.47
C GLU A 69 -9.42 22.63 24.71
N ARG A 70 -8.91 21.40 24.79
CA ARG A 70 -9.04 20.56 26.00
C ARG A 70 -8.45 21.26 27.23
N ARG A 71 -7.29 21.92 27.10
CA ARG A 71 -6.68 22.69 28.19
C ARG A 71 -7.56 23.88 28.59
N ARG A 72 -8.08 24.63 27.63
CA ARG A 72 -8.99 25.76 27.85
C ARG A 72 -10.24 25.34 28.62
N ILE A 73 -10.87 24.25 28.18
CA ILE A 73 -12.09 23.71 28.82
C ILE A 73 -11.81 23.23 30.25
N ILE A 74 -10.65 22.59 30.48
CA ILE A 74 -10.27 22.16 31.84
C ILE A 74 -10.10 23.37 32.76
N GLU A 75 -9.41 24.42 32.29
CA GLU A 75 -9.22 25.64 33.06
C GLU A 75 -10.56 26.33 33.38
N GLU A 76 -11.44 26.43 32.39
CA GLU A 76 -12.79 26.99 32.53
C GLU A 76 -13.64 26.17 33.53
N ARG A 77 -13.64 24.84 33.41
CA ARG A 77 -14.45 23.96 34.26
C ARG A 77 -13.89 23.85 35.68
N CYS A 78 -12.59 23.65 35.85
CA CYS A 78 -11.97 23.46 37.16
C CYS A 78 -11.86 24.78 37.93
N GLY A 79 -11.67 25.89 37.22
CA GLY A 79 -11.48 27.21 37.80
C GLY A 79 -10.16 27.32 38.58
N LYS A 80 -10.04 28.39 39.36
CA LYS A 80 -8.88 28.60 40.24
C LYS A 80 -8.97 27.71 41.49
N PRO A 81 -7.83 27.18 41.99
CA PRO A 81 -7.79 26.50 43.28
C PRO A 81 -8.38 27.36 44.41
N LYS A 82 -9.12 26.74 45.33
CA LYS A 82 -9.62 27.43 46.53
C LYS A 82 -8.45 27.73 47.48
N ASN A 83 -8.44 28.90 48.10
CA ASN A 83 -7.45 29.24 49.13
C ASN A 83 -7.70 28.37 50.37
N VAL A 84 -6.72 27.55 50.72
CA VAL A 84 -6.72 26.67 51.88
C VAL A 84 -5.73 27.12 52.97
N ASP A 85 -4.80 28.01 52.61
CA ASP A 85 -3.69 28.41 53.49
C ASP A 85 -4.15 29.42 54.55
N ASP A 86 -5.07 30.32 54.18
CA ASP A 86 -5.62 31.35 55.08
C ASP A 86 -7.01 31.00 55.64
N ALA A 87 -7.51 29.78 55.41
CA ALA A 87 -8.88 29.40 55.73
C ALA A 87 -9.02 28.90 57.19
N ASN A 88 -10.04 29.39 57.89
CA ASN A 88 -10.40 28.87 59.22
C ASN A 88 -11.05 27.45 59.12
N GLU A 89 -11.14 26.74 60.25
CA GLU A 89 -11.63 25.35 60.29
C GLU A 89 -13.05 25.18 59.71
N ALA A 90 -13.95 26.14 59.98
CA ALA A 90 -15.31 26.11 59.44
C ALA A 90 -15.33 26.22 57.91
N ASN A 91 -14.51 27.13 57.36
CA ASN A 91 -14.35 27.31 55.92
C ASN A 91 -13.72 26.07 55.27
N LEU A 92 -12.71 25.47 55.89
CA LEU A 92 -12.09 24.23 55.42
C LEU A 92 -13.12 23.08 55.34
N LYS A 93 -13.92 22.88 56.39
CA LYS A 93 -15.00 21.88 56.39
C LYS A 93 -16.03 22.14 55.29
N SER A 94 -16.39 23.41 55.04
CA SER A 94 -17.30 23.80 53.97
C SER A 94 -16.72 23.48 52.58
N ILE A 95 -15.45 23.85 52.34
CA ILE A 95 -14.72 23.58 51.09
C ILE A 95 -14.68 22.07 50.80
N ILE A 96 -14.36 21.24 51.79
CA ILE A 96 -14.30 19.78 51.64
C ILE A 96 -15.67 19.21 51.24
N LYS A 97 -16.74 19.61 51.95
CA LYS A 97 -18.11 19.15 51.65
C LYS A 97 -18.55 19.56 50.24
N ALA A 98 -18.22 20.77 49.82
CA ALA A 98 -18.53 21.28 48.49
C ALA A 98 -17.78 20.47 47.40
N TYR A 99 -16.48 20.19 47.58
CA TYR A 99 -15.73 19.37 46.64
C TYR A 99 -16.24 17.93 46.59
N HIS A 100 -16.53 17.31 47.74
CA HIS A 100 -17.08 15.96 47.78
C HIS A 100 -18.40 15.85 47.00
N THR A 101 -19.32 16.78 47.23
CA THR A 101 -20.60 16.83 46.50
C THR A 101 -20.38 17.02 45.00
N ARG A 102 -19.49 17.96 44.64
CA ARG A 102 -19.15 18.23 43.24
C ARG A 102 -18.54 17.02 42.54
N ILE A 103 -17.62 16.31 43.19
CA ILE A 103 -16.98 15.10 42.66
C ILE A 103 -18.04 14.03 42.41
N GLY A 104 -18.92 13.76 43.37
CA GLY A 104 -19.99 12.77 43.18
C GLY A 104 -20.90 13.08 41.99
N ASN A 105 -21.28 14.34 41.81
CA ASN A 105 -22.09 14.76 40.65
C ASN A 105 -21.33 14.59 39.33
N LEU A 106 -20.04 14.95 39.28
CA LEU A 106 -19.20 14.79 38.09
C LEU A 106 -18.95 13.32 37.74
N GLU A 107 -18.81 12.45 38.75
CA GLU A 107 -18.67 11.02 38.55
C GLU A 107 -19.94 10.38 37.99
N ALA A 108 -21.11 10.80 38.46
CA ALA A 108 -22.39 10.37 37.89
C ALA A 108 -22.53 10.80 36.43
N GLU A 109 -22.29 12.09 36.11
CA GLU A 109 -22.34 12.58 34.72
C GLU A 109 -21.32 11.85 33.82
N LYS A 110 -20.11 11.62 34.34
CA LYS A 110 -19.08 10.85 33.63
C LYS A 110 -19.57 9.42 33.33
N TYR A 111 -20.17 8.74 34.30
CA TYR A 111 -20.69 7.39 34.12
C TYR A 111 -21.74 7.32 33.02
N ASP A 112 -22.71 8.24 33.03
CA ASP A 112 -23.77 8.30 32.01
C ASP A 112 -23.21 8.51 30.60
N LEU A 113 -22.22 9.41 30.47
CA LEU A 113 -21.53 9.67 29.20
C LEU A 113 -20.73 8.45 28.73
N GLU A 114 -19.97 7.81 29.63
CA GLU A 114 -19.20 6.60 29.32
C GLU A 114 -20.13 5.46 28.86
N TYR A 115 -21.27 5.29 29.52
CA TYR A 115 -22.29 4.33 29.13
C TYR A 115 -22.87 4.62 27.74
N GLU A 116 -23.23 5.88 27.46
CA GLU A 116 -23.79 6.26 26.17
C GLU A 116 -22.79 6.03 25.02
N VAL A 117 -21.51 6.37 25.23
CA VAL A 117 -20.44 6.11 24.27
C VAL A 117 -20.29 4.61 24.04
N ALA A 118 -20.16 3.81 25.10
CA ALA A 118 -20.02 2.35 24.98
C ALA A 118 -21.22 1.71 24.25
N ARG A 119 -22.44 2.21 24.52
CA ARG A 119 -23.67 1.76 23.84
C ARG A 119 -23.64 2.08 22.34
N LYS A 120 -23.22 3.28 21.96
CA LYS A 120 -23.10 3.68 20.54
C LYS A 120 -22.05 2.86 19.82
N ASP A 121 -20.90 2.61 20.45
CA ASP A 121 -19.84 1.78 19.88
C ASP A 121 -20.29 0.33 19.69
N LEU A 122 -21.02 -0.23 20.65
CA LEU A 122 -21.62 -1.55 20.53
C LEU A 122 -22.60 -1.64 19.37
N GLU A 123 -23.45 -0.62 19.19
CA GLU A 123 -24.43 -0.59 18.10
C GLU A 123 -23.74 -0.48 16.73
N ALA A 124 -22.72 0.38 16.61
CA ALA A 124 -21.91 0.47 15.41
C ALA A 124 -21.23 -0.88 15.08
N LEU A 125 -20.72 -1.58 16.08
CA LEU A 125 -20.11 -2.90 15.88
C LEU A 125 -21.13 -3.93 15.39
N LYS A 126 -22.36 -3.94 15.94
CA LYS A 126 -23.43 -4.84 15.48
C LYS A 126 -23.77 -4.61 14.01
N VAL A 127 -23.89 -3.36 13.59
CA VAL A 127 -24.14 -3.00 12.19
C VAL A 127 -23.04 -3.57 11.30
N ILE A 128 -21.78 -3.33 11.66
CA ILE A 128 -20.63 -3.84 10.91
C ILE A 128 -20.66 -5.38 10.82
N VAL A 129 -20.89 -6.07 11.95
CA VAL A 129 -20.97 -7.54 11.97
C VAL A 129 -22.09 -8.04 11.05
N LYS A 130 -23.26 -7.40 11.08
CA LYS A 130 -24.38 -7.74 10.21
C LYS A 130 -24.03 -7.55 8.73
N GLU A 131 -23.42 -6.43 8.37
CA GLU A 131 -22.95 -6.18 7.00
C GLU A 131 -21.93 -7.21 6.50
N TYR A 132 -21.02 -7.67 7.38
CA TYR A 132 -20.09 -8.73 7.03
C TYR A 132 -20.79 -10.08 6.87
N PHE A 133 -21.72 -10.41 7.76
CA PHE A 133 -22.53 -11.62 7.67
C PHE A 133 -23.33 -11.67 6.36
N ASP A 134 -24.07 -10.60 6.05
CA ASP A 134 -24.90 -10.51 4.83
C ASP A 134 -24.06 -10.67 3.57
N ARG A 135 -22.85 -10.09 3.55
CA ARG A 135 -21.90 -10.21 2.45
C ARG A 135 -21.39 -11.64 2.27
N VAL A 136 -21.02 -12.30 3.37
CA VAL A 136 -20.57 -13.70 3.33
C VAL A 136 -21.69 -14.60 2.84
N TYR A 137 -22.89 -14.44 3.39
CA TYR A 137 -24.07 -15.19 2.99
C TYR A 137 -24.36 -15.07 1.48
N LEU A 138 -24.34 -13.83 0.95
CA LEU A 138 -24.52 -13.61 -0.48
C LEU A 138 -23.41 -14.25 -1.32
N CYS A 139 -22.14 -14.09 -0.91
CA CYS A 139 -21.02 -14.69 -1.63
C CYS A 139 -21.08 -16.22 -1.62
N GLU A 140 -21.50 -16.84 -0.51
CA GLU A 140 -21.68 -18.29 -0.43
C GLU A 140 -22.80 -18.79 -1.34
N GLY A 141 -23.94 -18.09 -1.38
CA GLY A 141 -25.02 -18.39 -2.31
C GLY A 141 -24.57 -18.34 -3.77
N GLN A 142 -23.93 -17.23 -4.17
CA GLN A 142 -23.38 -17.07 -5.52
C GLN A 142 -22.35 -18.15 -5.88
N LYS A 143 -21.48 -18.51 -4.92
CA LYS A 143 -20.52 -19.59 -5.09
C LYS A 143 -21.23 -20.92 -5.33
N TRP A 144 -22.25 -21.24 -4.54
CA TRP A 144 -23.02 -22.47 -4.69
C TRP A 144 -23.67 -22.57 -6.06
N ASP A 145 -24.33 -21.50 -6.53
CA ASP A 145 -24.96 -21.44 -7.85
C ASP A 145 -23.94 -21.71 -8.97
N LEU A 146 -22.77 -21.07 -8.89
CA LEU A 146 -21.68 -21.25 -9.86
C LEU A 146 -21.15 -22.69 -9.83
N GLU A 147 -20.90 -23.25 -8.65
CA GLU A 147 -20.41 -24.62 -8.56
C GLU A 147 -21.45 -25.63 -9.06
N HIS A 148 -22.74 -25.38 -8.81
CA HIS A 148 -23.82 -26.21 -9.32
C HIS A 148 -23.87 -26.18 -10.85
N GLU A 149 -23.78 -24.99 -11.46
CA GLU A 149 -23.72 -24.85 -12.91
C GLU A 149 -22.48 -25.55 -13.50
N VAL A 150 -21.30 -25.41 -12.87
CA VAL A 150 -20.09 -26.10 -13.30
C VAL A 150 -20.28 -27.61 -13.27
N ARG A 151 -20.83 -28.18 -12.18
CA ARG A 151 -21.11 -29.62 -12.08
C ARG A 151 -22.06 -30.10 -13.17
N LYS A 152 -23.09 -29.30 -13.50
CA LYS A 152 -24.02 -29.61 -14.59
C LYS A 152 -23.29 -29.64 -15.94
N ARG A 153 -22.45 -28.64 -16.22
CA ARG A 153 -21.66 -28.59 -17.46
C ARG A 153 -20.64 -29.72 -17.54
N ASP A 154 -20.03 -30.12 -16.43
CA ASP A 154 -19.11 -31.26 -16.39
C ASP A 154 -19.84 -32.57 -16.75
N PHE A 155 -21.07 -32.75 -16.26
CA PHE A 155 -21.90 -33.90 -16.63
C PHE A 155 -22.26 -33.89 -18.13
N GLU A 156 -22.70 -32.75 -18.66
CA GLU A 156 -22.99 -32.58 -20.10
C GLU A 156 -21.76 -32.86 -20.97
N ILE A 157 -20.58 -32.37 -20.57
CA ILE A 157 -19.31 -32.64 -21.26
C ILE A 157 -18.96 -34.12 -21.19
N SER A 158 -19.15 -34.78 -20.04
CA SER A 158 -18.88 -36.21 -19.89
C SER A 158 -19.76 -37.05 -20.81
N ASP A 159 -21.06 -36.74 -20.88
CA ASP A 159 -22.01 -37.42 -21.76
C ASP A 159 -21.65 -37.23 -23.24
N LEU A 160 -21.42 -35.99 -23.67
CA LEU A 160 -20.99 -35.67 -25.04
C LEU A 160 -19.65 -36.34 -25.39
N ASN A 161 -18.69 -36.38 -24.46
CA ASN A 161 -17.43 -37.08 -24.66
C ASN A 161 -17.63 -38.58 -24.86
N SER A 162 -18.55 -39.21 -24.13
CA SER A 162 -18.90 -40.63 -24.33
C SER A 162 -19.47 -40.86 -25.73
N GLN A 163 -20.46 -40.06 -26.13
CA GLN A 163 -21.06 -40.14 -27.47
C GLN A 163 -20.02 -39.95 -28.59
N VAL A 164 -19.12 -38.98 -28.44
CA VAL A 164 -18.02 -38.75 -29.39
C VAL A 164 -17.05 -39.92 -29.44
N ASN A 165 -16.75 -40.56 -28.30
CA ASN A 165 -15.88 -41.73 -28.25
C ASN A 165 -16.50 -42.95 -28.96
N ASP A 166 -17.80 -43.18 -28.80
CA ASP A 166 -18.53 -44.24 -29.49
C ASP A 166 -18.53 -44.03 -31.01
N LEU A 167 -18.59 -42.77 -31.46
CA LEU A 167 -18.53 -42.41 -32.89
C LEU A 167 -17.11 -42.42 -33.49
N ARG A 168 -16.08 -42.06 -32.73
CA ARG A 168 -14.69 -41.94 -33.22
C ARG A 168 -13.85 -43.20 -33.06
N GLY A 169 -14.31 -44.18 -32.27
CA GLY A 169 -13.54 -45.37 -31.91
C GLY A 169 -12.46 -45.07 -30.88
N LYS A 170 -12.15 -46.07 -30.03
CA LYS A 170 -11.33 -46.00 -28.81
C LYS A 170 -9.88 -45.49 -28.99
N PHE A 171 -9.45 -45.17 -30.21
CA PHE A 171 -8.10 -44.73 -30.53
C PHE A 171 -8.09 -43.29 -31.09
N MET A 172 -7.99 -42.32 -30.18
CA MET A 172 -7.69 -40.94 -30.54
C MET A 172 -6.18 -40.74 -30.70
N LYS A 173 -5.70 -40.59 -31.93
CA LYS A 173 -4.29 -40.25 -32.21
C LYS A 173 -3.97 -38.86 -31.62
N PRO A 174 -3.12 -38.75 -30.58
CA PRO A 174 -2.81 -37.45 -29.99
C PRO A 174 -2.06 -36.58 -30.99
N THR A 175 -2.45 -35.31 -31.13
CA THR A 175 -1.68 -34.35 -31.94
C THR A 175 -0.41 -33.98 -31.18
N LEU A 176 0.72 -34.48 -31.66
CA LEU A 176 2.03 -34.22 -31.06
C LEU A 176 2.33 -32.71 -31.11
N LYS A 177 2.24 -32.02 -29.96
CA LYS A 177 2.75 -30.65 -29.83
C LYS A 177 4.28 -30.71 -29.83
N LYS A 178 4.92 -29.94 -30.72
CA LYS A 178 6.37 -29.75 -30.73
C LYS A 178 6.80 -29.03 -29.46
N VAL A 179 7.14 -29.78 -28.41
CA VAL A 179 7.64 -29.23 -27.16
C VAL A 179 9.09 -28.82 -27.39
N SER A 180 9.35 -27.53 -27.57
CA SER A 180 10.69 -26.93 -27.51
C SER A 180 11.22 -27.15 -26.08
N LYS A 181 11.97 -28.24 -25.87
CA LYS A 181 12.50 -28.62 -24.55
C LYS A 181 13.59 -27.66 -24.01
N TYR A 182 13.96 -26.60 -24.75
CA TYR A 182 15.15 -25.79 -24.41
C TYR A 182 15.05 -24.26 -24.55
N GLU A 183 14.04 -23.66 -25.22
CA GLU A 183 13.98 -22.19 -25.36
C GLU A 183 13.82 -21.46 -24.02
N ASN A 184 12.95 -21.96 -23.15
CA ASN A 184 12.64 -21.29 -21.87
C ASN A 184 13.77 -21.40 -20.84
N LYS A 185 14.70 -22.34 -21.01
CA LYS A 185 15.88 -22.49 -20.13
C LYS A 185 17.02 -21.54 -20.56
N PHE A 186 17.21 -21.31 -21.86
CA PHE A 186 18.26 -20.41 -22.36
C PHE A 186 17.96 -18.93 -22.05
N ALA A 187 16.68 -18.51 -22.17
CA ALA A 187 16.26 -17.15 -21.83
C ALA A 187 16.41 -16.81 -20.33
N LYS A 188 16.28 -17.80 -19.44
CA LYS A 188 16.50 -17.63 -17.99
C LYS A 188 17.98 -17.45 -17.64
N LEU A 189 18.89 -18.10 -18.37
CA LEU A 189 20.34 -17.96 -18.16
C LEU A 189 20.85 -16.57 -18.59
N GLN A 190 20.36 -16.03 -19.70
CA GLN A 190 20.75 -14.69 -20.16
C GLN A 190 20.25 -13.57 -19.24
N LYS A 191 19.04 -13.68 -18.68
CA LYS A 191 18.51 -12.70 -17.70
C LYS A 191 19.31 -12.67 -16.40
N LYS A 192 19.68 -13.84 -15.84
CA LYS A 192 20.51 -13.92 -14.62
C LYS A 192 21.91 -13.36 -14.84
N ALA A 193 22.53 -13.59 -16.00
CA ALA A 193 23.84 -13.05 -16.34
C ALA A 193 23.84 -11.52 -16.49
N ALA A 194 22.75 -10.95 -17.02
CA ALA A 194 22.58 -9.50 -17.13
C ALA A 194 22.33 -8.81 -15.77
N GLU A 195 21.55 -9.45 -14.87
CA GLU A 195 21.31 -8.93 -13.51
C GLU A 195 22.56 -8.95 -12.62
N PHE A 196 23.42 -9.97 -12.75
CA PHE A 196 24.64 -10.10 -11.94
C PHE A 196 25.73 -9.08 -12.33
N ASN A 197 25.84 -8.71 -13.61
CA ASN A 197 26.86 -7.75 -14.06
C ASN A 197 26.52 -6.28 -13.76
N PHE A 198 25.23 -5.89 -13.79
CA PHE A 198 24.88 -4.47 -13.65
C PHE A 198 24.86 -3.98 -12.19
N ARG A 199 24.55 -4.86 -11.22
CA ARG A 199 24.43 -4.48 -9.80
C ARG A 199 25.76 -4.48 -9.04
N ASN A 200 26.70 -5.35 -9.43
CA ASN A 200 27.99 -5.50 -8.75
C ASN A 200 29.11 -4.56 -9.25
N GLN A 201 28.96 -3.91 -10.42
CA GLN A 201 29.97 -2.97 -10.95
C GLN A 201 29.70 -1.50 -10.60
N LEU A 202 28.58 -1.17 -9.96
CA LEU A 202 28.32 0.18 -9.48
C LEU A 202 28.97 0.39 -8.12
N LYS A 203 30.18 0.98 -8.10
CA LYS A 203 30.73 1.57 -6.87
C LYS A 203 29.79 2.70 -6.42
N VAL A 204 29.10 2.50 -5.30
CA VAL A 204 28.36 3.56 -4.61
C VAL A 204 29.39 4.57 -4.10
N VAL A 205 29.57 5.68 -4.81
CA VAL A 205 30.30 6.84 -4.28
C VAL A 205 29.43 7.42 -3.18
N LYS A 206 29.84 7.25 -1.92
CA LYS A 206 29.26 7.96 -0.78
C LYS A 206 29.57 9.46 -0.92
N LYS A 207 28.79 10.19 -1.71
CA LYS A 207 28.76 11.66 -1.64
C LYS A 207 27.96 12.06 -0.40
N LYS A 208 28.66 12.53 0.65
CA LYS A 208 28.10 13.18 1.83
C LYS A 208 27.68 14.62 1.52
N GLU A 209 26.80 14.84 0.55
CA GLU A 209 26.36 16.21 0.18
C GLU A 209 24.83 16.37 0.16
N PHE A 210 24.05 15.38 0.60
CA PHE A 210 22.58 15.51 0.59
C PHE A 210 21.87 14.91 1.80
N THR A 211 22.53 14.89 2.96
CA THR A 211 21.84 14.85 4.26
C THR A 211 21.59 16.28 4.68
N LEU A 212 20.35 16.74 4.46
CA LEU A 212 19.80 17.89 5.17
C LEU A 212 20.01 17.62 6.66
N GLU A 213 20.80 18.44 7.34
CA GLU A 213 20.90 18.44 8.80
C GLU A 213 19.53 18.81 9.37
N GLU A 214 18.72 17.81 9.69
CA GLU A 214 17.71 17.96 10.73
C GLU A 214 18.45 17.97 12.07
N GLU A 215 18.19 19.05 12.81
CA GLU A 215 18.82 19.45 14.05
C GLU A 215 18.43 18.47 15.19
N ASP A 216 19.13 17.34 15.28
CA ASP A 216 19.05 16.47 16.47
C ASP A 216 19.92 17.06 17.60
N LYS A 217 19.25 17.80 18.50
CA LYS A 217 19.77 18.11 19.83
C LYS A 217 19.70 16.85 20.71
N GLU A 218 20.80 16.10 20.76
CA GLU A 218 21.11 15.27 21.93
C GLU A 218 22.59 15.46 22.36
N PRO A 219 22.87 15.55 23.68
CA PRO A 219 24.18 15.89 24.18
C PRO A 219 25.19 14.75 23.99
N LYS A 220 26.34 15.10 23.39
CA LYS A 220 27.49 14.23 23.18
C LYS A 220 27.90 13.51 24.47
N LYS A 221 27.71 12.19 24.55
CA LYS A 221 28.51 11.33 25.43
C LYS A 221 29.85 11.10 24.76
N SER A 222 30.90 11.67 25.35
CA SER A 222 32.29 11.45 24.94
C SER A 222 32.71 10.02 25.29
N GLU A 223 32.62 9.09 24.35
CA GLU A 223 33.39 7.85 24.43
C GLU A 223 34.82 8.13 23.95
N LYS A 224 35.76 8.07 24.90
CA LYS A 224 37.19 8.15 24.66
C LYS A 224 37.63 6.97 23.79
N ALA A 225 38.55 7.22 22.87
CA ALA A 225 39.16 6.20 22.03
C ALA A 225 39.97 5.17 22.85
N GLU A 226 39.90 3.91 22.43
CA GLU A 226 40.40 2.69 23.12
C GLU A 226 41.93 2.64 23.38
N TRP A 227 42.71 3.64 22.98
CA TRP A 227 44.14 3.73 23.30
C TRP A 227 44.43 4.49 24.62
N GLN A 228 43.39 5.03 25.28
CA GLN A 228 43.54 5.75 26.56
C GLN A 228 43.42 4.88 27.82
N THR A 229 43.16 3.58 27.71
CA THR A 229 43.26 2.65 28.85
C THR A 229 44.63 1.98 28.85
N LYS A 230 45.60 2.60 29.55
CA LYS A 230 46.86 1.94 29.88
C LYS A 230 46.60 0.80 30.89
N LYS A 231 47.27 -0.33 30.67
CA LYS A 231 47.49 -1.40 31.65
C LYS A 231 48.11 -0.87 32.94
#